data_AF-A0A286E3X8-F1
#
_entry.id   AF-A0A286E3X8-F1
#
_cell.length_a   1.000
_cell.length_b   1.000
_cell.length_c   1.000
_cell.angle_alpha   90.00
_cell.angle_beta   90.00
_cell.angle_gamma   90.00
#
_symmetry.space_group_name_H-M   'P 1'
#
loop_
_entity.id
_entity.type
_entity.pdbx_description
1 polymer ?
#
loop_
_entity_poly.entity_id
_entity_poly.type
_entity_poly.pdbx_seq_one_letter_code
_entity_poly.pdbx_strand_id
1 'polypeptide(L)'
;MSDQIATETEQINPGQIMGILTGYWQARILLAGASFDLFTSLSEAPATAEEVSERLGIRMPGAGDFLLALSAMGILEASEDGTFRNSAVAEGFLVRGRPAYIGGYLHFCESELNPAWDGLPAALRTGAPQNPAARTGNPYDTLYADREATTAFLESMDMLNTPLLERLSALDWSRYGSFVDVAGARGNVARHLVREHRHLKGGVFDLPPLEGAFTAYMGSLDGEEGRASPFTAGTSSRTPFPRPTS
;
A
#
# COMPACT_ATOMS: atom_id res chain seq x y z
N MET A 1 -55.79 -27.42 8.33
CA MET A 1 -54.75 -26.40 8.58
C MET A 1 -53.46 -27.15 8.86
N SER A 2 -52.66 -27.37 7.83
CA SER A 2 -51.36 -28.01 7.93
C SER A 2 -50.34 -27.01 7.42
N ASP A 3 -49.64 -26.38 8.35
CA ASP A 3 -48.44 -25.59 8.09
C ASP A 3 -47.31 -26.55 7.73
N GLN A 4 -46.76 -26.40 6.53
CA GLN A 4 -45.40 -26.82 6.21
C GLN A 4 -44.65 -25.57 5.76
N ILE A 5 -43.94 -24.95 6.71
CA ILE A 5 -42.84 -24.04 6.40
C ILE A 5 -41.70 -24.94 5.95
N ALA A 6 -41.42 -24.93 4.65
CA ALA A 6 -40.21 -25.53 4.11
C ALA A 6 -39.02 -24.75 4.67
N THR A 7 -38.24 -25.41 5.54
CA THR A 7 -36.89 -24.98 5.87
C THR A 7 -36.05 -25.09 4.60
N GLU A 8 -35.68 -23.97 4.00
CA GLU A 8 -34.59 -23.91 3.01
C GLU A 8 -33.32 -24.43 3.68
N THR A 9 -32.92 -25.65 3.34
CA THR A 9 -31.63 -26.19 3.70
C THR A 9 -30.58 -25.40 2.94
N GLU A 10 -29.82 -24.55 3.62
CA GLU A 10 -28.68 -23.84 3.03
C GLU A 10 -27.73 -24.89 2.40
N GLN A 11 -27.70 -24.94 1.07
CA GLN A 11 -26.94 -25.95 0.34
C GLN A 11 -25.45 -25.71 0.55
N ILE A 12 -24.80 -26.61 1.30
CA ILE A 12 -23.35 -26.67 1.43
C ILE A 12 -22.74 -26.78 0.03
N ASN A 13 -21.95 -25.79 -0.36
CA ASN A 13 -21.29 -25.73 -1.66
C ASN A 13 -19.86 -25.15 -1.51
N PRO A 14 -18.93 -25.44 -2.44
CA PRO A 14 -17.53 -25.02 -2.31
C PRO A 14 -17.29 -23.53 -2.62
N GLY A 15 -18.33 -22.73 -2.83
CA GLY A 15 -18.24 -21.36 -3.34
C GLY A 15 -17.34 -20.45 -2.49
N GLN A 16 -17.43 -20.53 -1.17
CA GLN A 16 -16.56 -19.75 -0.27
C GLN A 16 -15.07 -20.13 -0.44
N ILE A 17 -14.77 -21.43 -0.52
CA ILE A 17 -13.39 -21.93 -0.68
C ILE A 17 -12.83 -21.47 -2.03
N MET A 18 -13.63 -21.61 -3.09
CA MET A 18 -13.24 -21.18 -4.43
C MET A 18 -13.07 -19.66 -4.49
N GLY A 19 -13.95 -18.89 -3.86
CA GLY A 19 -13.82 -17.43 -3.77
C GLY A 19 -12.47 -17.00 -3.16
N ILE A 20 -12.10 -17.61 -2.03
CA ILE A 20 -10.80 -17.36 -1.37
C ILE A 20 -9.64 -17.75 -2.29
N LEU A 21 -9.68 -18.93 -2.90
CA LEU A 21 -8.61 -19.39 -3.80
C LEU A 21 -8.46 -18.49 -5.03
N THR A 22 -9.57 -18.07 -5.63
CA THR A 22 -9.55 -17.19 -6.81
C THR A 22 -9.07 -15.78 -6.50
N GLY A 23 -9.17 -15.32 -5.25
CA GLY A 23 -8.59 -14.06 -4.80
C GLY A 23 -7.07 -13.96 -5.04
N TYR A 24 -6.36 -15.09 -4.97
CA TYR A 24 -4.94 -15.14 -5.35
C TYR A 24 -4.72 -14.80 -6.83
N TRP A 25 -5.56 -15.32 -7.73
CA TRP A 25 -5.47 -15.01 -9.16
C TRP A 25 -5.76 -13.53 -9.43
N GLN A 26 -6.80 -12.99 -8.77
CA GLN A 26 -7.15 -11.57 -8.88
C GLN A 26 -5.99 -10.67 -8.46
N ALA A 27 -5.34 -10.98 -7.33
CA ALA A 27 -4.16 -10.25 -6.86
C ALA A 27 -3.01 -10.33 -7.87
N ARG A 28 -2.69 -11.52 -8.42
CA ARG A 28 -1.62 -11.69 -9.42
C ARG A 28 -1.90 -10.92 -10.71
N ILE A 29 -3.15 -10.87 -11.18
CA ILE A 29 -3.55 -10.12 -12.37
C ILE A 29 -3.39 -8.61 -12.14
N LEU A 30 -3.83 -8.09 -10.98
CA LEU A 30 -3.66 -6.69 -10.62
C LEU A 30 -2.17 -6.29 -10.54
N LEU A 31 -1.36 -7.10 -9.84
CA LEU A 31 0.07 -6.85 -9.68
C LEU A 31 0.79 -6.85 -11.04
N ALA A 32 0.46 -7.80 -11.92
CA ALA A 32 1.03 -7.83 -13.27
C ALA A 32 0.71 -6.54 -14.06
N GLY A 33 -0.53 -6.05 -13.99
CA GLY A 33 -0.92 -4.79 -14.63
C GLY A 33 -0.11 -3.61 -14.12
N ALA A 34 0.09 -3.52 -12.81
CA ALA A 34 0.90 -2.47 -12.20
C ALA A 34 2.39 -2.56 -12.61
N SER A 35 2.96 -3.77 -12.66
CA SER A 35 4.36 -4.00 -13.03
C SER A 35 4.67 -3.69 -14.50
N PHE A 36 3.67 -3.76 -15.39
CA PHE A 36 3.77 -3.31 -16.78
C PHE A 36 3.51 -1.80 -16.97
N ASP A 37 3.23 -1.05 -15.90
CA ASP A 37 2.80 0.36 -15.96
C ASP A 37 1.54 0.57 -16.84
N LEU A 38 0.68 -0.47 -16.90
CA LEU A 38 -0.51 -0.52 -17.76
C LEU A 38 -1.45 0.66 -17.51
N PHE A 39 -1.72 0.94 -16.24
CA PHE A 39 -2.68 1.96 -15.84
C PHE A 39 -2.21 3.37 -16.20
N THR A 40 -0.90 3.63 -16.11
CA THR A 40 -0.31 4.88 -16.57
C THR A 40 -0.49 5.02 -18.08
N SER A 41 -0.20 3.97 -18.85
CA SER A 41 -0.39 3.98 -20.31
C SER A 41 -1.85 4.19 -20.74
N LEU A 42 -2.81 3.57 -20.03
CA LEU A 42 -4.25 3.73 -20.33
C LEU A 42 -4.82 5.09 -19.86
N SER A 43 -4.13 5.80 -18.98
CA SER A 43 -4.49 7.17 -18.57
C SER A 43 -4.24 8.19 -19.68
N GLU A 44 -3.25 7.92 -20.55
CA GLU A 44 -2.95 8.79 -21.70
C GLU A 44 -4.04 8.73 -22.77
N ALA A 45 -4.47 7.51 -23.12
CA ALA A 45 -5.58 7.27 -24.03
C ALA A 45 -6.10 5.82 -23.90
N PRO A 46 -7.43 5.61 -24.01
CA PRO A 46 -8.00 4.27 -24.17
C PRO A 46 -7.34 3.53 -25.34
N ALA A 47 -7.27 2.20 -25.23
CA ALA A 47 -6.54 1.39 -26.22
C ALA A 47 -7.12 -0.01 -26.36
N THR A 48 -6.97 -0.61 -27.54
CA THR A 48 -7.27 -2.04 -27.73
C THR A 48 -6.19 -2.92 -27.10
N ALA A 49 -6.43 -4.23 -27.00
CA ALA A 49 -5.44 -5.18 -26.51
C ALA A 49 -4.15 -5.17 -27.36
N GLU A 50 -4.28 -5.04 -28.68
CA GLU A 50 -3.16 -4.98 -29.62
C GLU A 50 -2.31 -3.74 -29.39
N GLU A 51 -2.94 -2.57 -29.23
CA GLU A 51 -2.26 -1.30 -28.99
C GLU A 51 -1.56 -1.31 -27.62
N VAL A 52 -2.20 -1.84 -26.57
CA VAL A 52 -1.57 -2.02 -25.25
C VAL A 52 -0.35 -2.94 -25.36
N SER A 53 -0.50 -4.07 -26.06
CA SER A 53 0.59 -5.01 -26.29
C SER A 53 1.77 -4.38 -27.04
N GLU A 54 1.50 -3.52 -28.02
CA GLU A 54 2.52 -2.77 -28.74
C GLU A 54 3.23 -1.75 -27.84
N ARG A 55 2.46 -0.91 -27.11
CA ARG A 55 2.99 0.14 -26.22
C ARG A 55 3.86 -0.43 -25.10
N LEU A 56 3.42 -1.54 -24.49
CA LEU A 56 4.05 -2.11 -23.29
C LEU A 56 4.96 -3.31 -23.59
N GLY A 57 5.08 -3.71 -24.86
CA GLY A 57 5.86 -4.88 -25.26
C GLY A 57 5.31 -6.21 -24.72
N ILE A 58 4.02 -6.28 -24.40
CA ILE A 58 3.38 -7.50 -23.88
C ILE A 58 3.12 -8.46 -25.04
N ARG A 59 3.98 -9.48 -25.16
CA ARG A 59 3.85 -10.55 -26.17
C ARG A 59 3.09 -11.74 -25.58
N MET A 60 1.76 -11.63 -25.48
CA MET A 60 0.92 -12.71 -24.99
C MET A 60 -0.20 -13.02 -25.98
N PRO A 61 -0.42 -14.29 -26.35
CA PRO A 61 -1.61 -14.71 -27.09
C PRO A 61 -2.95 -14.46 -26.36
N GLY A 62 -2.93 -13.95 -25.12
CA GLY A 62 -4.09 -13.68 -24.27
C GLY A 62 -4.10 -12.29 -23.63
N ALA A 63 -3.49 -11.28 -24.28
CA ALA A 63 -3.55 -9.89 -23.79
C ALA A 63 -5.00 -9.39 -23.65
N GLY A 64 -5.88 -9.76 -24.57
CA GLY A 64 -7.32 -9.48 -24.48
C GLY A 64 -7.96 -10.09 -23.23
N ASP A 65 -7.71 -11.38 -22.96
CA ASP A 65 -8.25 -12.06 -21.77
C ASP A 65 -7.73 -11.44 -20.46
N PHE A 66 -6.48 -10.99 -20.45
CA PHE A 66 -5.90 -10.28 -19.30
C PHE A 66 -6.60 -8.94 -19.03
N LEU A 67 -6.83 -8.13 -20.07
CA LEU A 67 -7.56 -6.86 -19.93
C LEU A 67 -9.04 -7.07 -19.62
N LEU A 68 -9.66 -8.11 -20.18
CA LEU A 68 -11.03 -8.52 -19.84
C LEU A 68 -11.12 -8.98 -18.39
N ALA A 69 -10.14 -9.71 -17.87
CA ALA A 69 -10.10 -10.10 -16.46
C ALA A 69 -10.00 -8.87 -15.53
N LEU A 70 -9.13 -7.91 -15.86
CA LEU A 70 -9.06 -6.63 -15.15
C LEU A 70 -10.40 -5.85 -15.23
N SER A 71 -11.10 -5.93 -16.35
CA SER A 71 -12.42 -5.33 -16.53
C SER A 71 -13.49 -6.03 -15.68
N ALA A 72 -13.48 -7.37 -15.65
CA ALA A 72 -14.39 -8.17 -14.82
C ALA A 72 -14.17 -7.95 -13.32
N MET A 73 -12.95 -7.58 -12.90
CA MET A 73 -12.61 -7.16 -11.54
C MET A 73 -12.99 -5.69 -11.24
N GLY A 74 -13.50 -4.95 -12.23
CA GLY A 74 -13.85 -3.53 -12.09
C GLY A 74 -12.63 -2.58 -12.05
N ILE A 75 -11.44 -3.06 -12.42
CA ILE A 75 -10.22 -2.26 -12.46
C ILE A 75 -10.14 -1.48 -13.77
N LEU A 76 -10.57 -2.09 -14.88
CA LEU A 76 -10.73 -1.44 -16.18
C LEU A 76 -12.20 -1.36 -16.58
N GLU A 77 -12.48 -0.50 -17.55
CA GLU A 77 -13.76 -0.42 -18.25
C GLU A 77 -13.52 -0.79 -19.71
N ALA A 78 -14.30 -1.76 -20.22
CA ALA A 78 -14.29 -2.17 -21.61
C ALA A 78 -15.41 -1.45 -22.39
N SER A 79 -15.06 -0.89 -23.54
CA SER A 79 -15.97 -0.18 -24.43
C SER A 79 -16.52 -1.13 -25.51
N GLU A 80 -17.65 -0.76 -26.13
CA GLU A 80 -18.26 -1.53 -27.23
C GLU A 80 -17.36 -1.63 -28.48
N ASP A 81 -16.47 -0.66 -28.68
CA ASP A 81 -15.49 -0.63 -29.76
C ASP A 81 -14.25 -1.50 -29.52
N GLY A 82 -14.20 -2.23 -28.40
CA GLY A 82 -13.10 -3.12 -28.04
C GLY A 82 -11.91 -2.41 -27.37
N THR A 83 -12.03 -1.13 -27.04
CA THR A 83 -11.02 -0.41 -26.26
C THR A 83 -11.20 -0.59 -24.75
N PHE A 84 -10.10 -0.48 -24.02
CA PHE A 84 -10.05 -0.50 -22.56
C PHE A 84 -9.59 0.86 -22.04
N ARG A 85 -10.14 1.28 -20.90
CA ARG A 85 -9.67 2.43 -20.13
C ARG A 85 -9.66 2.13 -18.64
N ASN A 86 -8.96 2.95 -17.87
CA ASN A 86 -9.01 2.86 -16.41
C ASN A 86 -10.45 3.07 -15.91
N SER A 87 -10.84 2.27 -14.92
CA SER A 87 -11.94 2.66 -14.03
C SER A 87 -11.57 3.90 -13.22
N ALA A 88 -12.55 4.57 -12.60
CA ALA A 88 -12.28 5.68 -11.69
C ALA A 88 -11.32 5.31 -10.54
N VAL A 89 -11.37 4.07 -10.05
CA VAL A 89 -10.48 3.58 -8.98
C VAL A 89 -9.06 3.39 -9.51
N ALA A 90 -8.89 2.75 -10.67
CA ALA A 90 -7.57 2.59 -11.27
C ALA A 90 -6.94 3.93 -11.65
N GLU A 91 -7.72 4.85 -12.21
CA GLU A 91 -7.26 6.18 -12.57
C GLU A 91 -6.77 6.99 -11.35
N GLY A 92 -7.51 6.88 -10.24
CA GLY A 92 -7.19 7.62 -9.01
C GLY A 92 -5.95 7.09 -8.26
N PHE A 93 -5.74 5.77 -8.26
CA PHE A 93 -4.78 5.13 -7.35
C PHE A 93 -3.67 4.33 -8.04
N LEU A 94 -3.79 4.00 -9.34
CA LEU A 94 -2.83 3.13 -10.04
C LEU A 94 -2.04 3.85 -11.15
N VAL A 95 -2.30 5.14 -11.38
CA VAL A 95 -1.56 5.96 -12.35
C VAL A 95 -0.35 6.60 -11.67
N ARG A 96 0.85 6.30 -12.18
CA ARG A 96 2.11 6.82 -11.64
C ARG A 96 2.13 8.36 -11.70
N GLY A 97 2.62 8.99 -10.63
CA GLY A 97 2.72 10.45 -10.52
C GLY A 97 1.44 11.15 -10.08
N ARG A 98 0.33 10.42 -9.88
CA ARG A 98 -0.86 10.99 -9.22
C ARG A 98 -0.65 11.08 -7.69
N PRO A 99 -1.25 12.07 -7.00
CA PRO A 99 -1.06 12.25 -5.56
C PRO A 99 -1.45 11.06 -4.68
N ALA A 100 -2.41 10.24 -5.12
CA ALA A 100 -2.89 9.07 -4.37
C ALA A 100 -2.37 7.74 -4.94
N TYR A 101 -1.30 7.77 -5.75
CA TYR A 101 -0.72 6.57 -6.33
C TYR A 101 -0.26 5.57 -5.25
N ILE A 102 -0.69 4.32 -5.35
CA ILE A 102 -0.35 3.25 -4.40
C ILE A 102 0.58 2.17 -4.99
N GLY A 103 1.17 2.41 -6.16
CA GLY A 103 1.96 1.38 -6.83
C GLY A 103 3.26 0.99 -6.10
N GLY A 104 3.80 1.85 -5.24
CA GLY A 104 4.92 1.47 -4.37
C GLY A 104 4.55 0.40 -3.35
N TYR A 105 3.32 0.43 -2.82
CA TYR A 105 2.81 -0.64 -1.97
C TYR A 105 2.59 -1.94 -2.75
N LEU A 106 2.06 -1.86 -3.97
CA LEU A 106 1.89 -3.03 -4.84
C LEU A 106 3.24 -3.68 -5.19
N HIS A 107 4.26 -2.88 -5.49
CA HIS A 107 5.62 -3.38 -5.71
C HIS A 107 6.16 -4.09 -4.48
N PHE A 108 5.99 -3.52 -3.28
CA PHE A 108 6.37 -4.17 -2.02
C PHE A 108 5.61 -5.48 -1.78
N CYS A 109 4.32 -5.55 -2.10
CA CYS A 109 3.56 -6.79 -2.02
C CYS A 109 4.18 -7.87 -2.93
N GLU A 110 4.59 -7.50 -4.14
CA GLU A 110 5.20 -8.43 -5.08
C GLU A 110 6.59 -8.89 -4.65
N SER A 111 7.47 -7.97 -4.23
CA SER A 111 8.86 -8.28 -3.93
C SER A 111 9.07 -8.88 -2.54
N GLU A 112 8.32 -8.42 -1.53
CA GLU A 112 8.58 -8.78 -0.13
C GLU A 112 7.52 -9.70 0.47
N LEU A 113 6.22 -9.44 0.21
CA LEU A 113 5.14 -10.18 0.85
C LEU A 113 4.82 -11.50 0.14
N ASN A 114 4.81 -11.55 -1.19
CA ASN A 114 4.54 -12.80 -1.92
C ASN A 114 5.49 -13.93 -1.51
N PRO A 115 6.83 -13.74 -1.43
CA PRO A 115 7.73 -14.78 -0.92
C PRO A 115 7.42 -15.22 0.52
N ALA A 116 6.94 -14.30 1.37
CA ALA A 116 6.53 -14.63 2.73
C ALA A 116 5.25 -15.49 2.75
N TRP A 117 4.28 -15.16 1.92
CA TRP A 117 3.02 -15.90 1.78
C TRP A 117 3.21 -17.27 1.14
N ASP A 118 4.03 -17.38 0.10
CA ASP A 118 4.38 -18.66 -0.53
C ASP A 118 5.06 -19.61 0.47
N GLY A 119 5.85 -19.04 1.39
CA GLY A 119 6.50 -19.78 2.47
C GLY A 119 5.62 -20.10 3.68
N LEU A 120 4.36 -19.64 3.75
CA LEU A 120 3.53 -19.74 4.96
C LEU A 120 3.47 -21.15 5.59
N PRO A 121 3.34 -22.25 4.84
CA PRO A 121 3.37 -23.60 5.43
C PRO A 121 4.69 -23.92 6.13
N ALA A 122 5.82 -23.42 5.64
CA ALA A 122 7.12 -23.57 6.32
C ALA A 122 7.21 -22.64 7.54
N ALA A 123 6.69 -21.41 7.46
CA ALA A 123 6.61 -20.49 8.59
C ALA A 123 5.83 -21.10 9.77
N LEU A 124 4.66 -21.69 9.51
CA LEU A 124 3.81 -22.32 10.53
C LEU A 124 4.49 -23.53 11.21
N ARG A 125 5.28 -24.30 10.47
CA ARG A 125 6.00 -25.45 11.02
C ARG A 125 7.23 -25.07 11.84
N THR A 126 7.91 -23.99 11.46
CA THR A 126 9.24 -23.63 12.00
C THR A 126 9.21 -22.47 12.98
N GLY A 127 8.16 -21.64 12.93
CA GLY A 127 8.12 -20.35 13.60
C GLY A 127 9.07 -19.29 13.01
N ALA A 128 9.78 -19.60 11.91
CA ALA A 128 10.76 -18.71 11.31
C ALA A 128 10.16 -17.91 10.13
N PRO A 129 10.59 -16.64 9.94
CA PRO A 129 10.17 -15.87 8.77
C PRO A 129 10.68 -16.50 7.47
N GLN A 130 9.95 -16.26 6.38
CA GLN A 130 10.25 -16.84 5.07
C GLN A 130 10.74 -15.79 4.06
N ASN A 131 10.43 -14.52 4.28
CA ASN A 131 11.10 -13.42 3.60
C ASN A 131 12.62 -13.45 3.93
N PRO A 132 13.52 -13.39 2.93
CA PRO A 132 14.97 -13.45 3.16
C PRO A 132 15.51 -12.35 4.09
N ALA A 133 15.07 -11.10 3.93
CA ALA A 133 15.52 -9.97 4.76
C ALA A 133 15.09 -10.14 6.22
N ALA A 134 13.87 -10.65 6.43
CA ALA A 134 13.36 -10.95 7.75
C ALA A 134 14.18 -12.03 8.48
N ARG A 135 14.81 -12.96 7.75
CA ARG A 135 15.72 -13.97 8.34
C ARG A 135 17.05 -13.39 8.78
N THR A 136 17.51 -12.32 8.14
CA THR A 136 18.79 -11.67 8.47
C THR A 136 18.64 -10.53 9.48
N GLY A 137 17.42 -10.10 9.78
CA GLY A 137 17.13 -9.20 10.88
C GLY A 137 15.87 -8.37 10.65
N ASN A 138 15.91 -7.47 9.68
CA ASN A 138 14.81 -6.54 9.42
C ASN A 138 14.10 -6.89 8.09
N PRO A 139 12.77 -7.13 8.10
CA PRO A 139 12.01 -7.49 6.91
C PRO A 139 12.03 -6.44 5.79
N TYR A 140 12.44 -5.21 6.09
CA TYR A 140 12.48 -4.12 5.11
C TYR A 140 13.89 -3.85 4.55
N ASP A 141 14.93 -4.61 4.93
CA ASP A 141 16.30 -4.32 4.48
C ASP A 141 16.45 -4.37 2.95
N THR A 142 15.76 -5.29 2.27
CA THR A 142 15.75 -5.35 0.79
C THR A 142 15.11 -4.09 0.20
N LEU A 143 13.97 -3.66 0.76
CA LEU A 143 13.29 -2.44 0.32
C LEU A 143 14.19 -1.21 0.53
N TYR A 144 14.78 -1.08 1.72
CA TYR A 144 15.62 0.06 2.10
C TYR A 144 16.93 0.16 1.31
N ALA A 145 17.37 -0.92 0.66
CA ALA A 145 18.50 -0.89 -0.26
C ALA A 145 18.18 -0.12 -1.57
N ASP A 146 16.92 0.01 -1.92
CA ASP A 146 16.44 0.79 -3.07
C ASP A 146 15.71 2.06 -2.59
N ARG A 147 16.35 3.21 -2.81
CA ARG A 147 15.82 4.51 -2.39
C ARG A 147 14.53 4.88 -3.13
N GLU A 148 14.42 4.55 -4.41
CA GLU A 148 13.25 4.87 -5.21
C GLU A 148 12.06 4.00 -4.76
N ALA A 149 12.28 2.69 -4.64
CA ALA A 149 11.26 1.77 -4.14
C ALA A 149 10.81 2.12 -2.71
N THR A 150 11.76 2.47 -1.83
CA THR A 150 11.45 2.96 -0.47
C THR A 150 10.59 4.22 -0.52
N THR A 151 10.94 5.19 -1.35
CA THR A 151 10.17 6.45 -1.47
C THR A 151 8.75 6.18 -1.94
N ALA A 152 8.59 5.40 -3.01
CA ALA A 152 7.29 5.03 -3.56
C ALA A 152 6.44 4.24 -2.55
N PHE A 153 7.05 3.32 -1.79
CA PHE A 153 6.38 2.58 -0.73
C PHE A 153 5.86 3.53 0.37
N LEU A 154 6.70 4.46 0.85
CA LEU A 154 6.31 5.41 1.88
C LEU A 154 5.21 6.37 1.42
N GLU A 155 5.24 6.81 0.15
CA GLU A 155 4.14 7.58 -0.45
C GLU A 155 2.82 6.80 -0.47
N SER A 156 2.89 5.52 -0.84
CA SER A 156 1.71 4.65 -0.83
C SER A 156 1.16 4.48 0.59
N MET A 157 2.04 4.29 1.58
CA MET A 157 1.64 4.15 2.98
C MET A 157 1.01 5.42 3.54
N ASP A 158 1.51 6.59 3.16
CA ASP A 158 0.92 7.88 3.58
C ASP A 158 -0.52 8.03 3.08
N MET A 159 -0.77 7.71 1.81
CA MET A 159 -2.11 7.69 1.25
C MET A 159 -2.99 6.67 2.01
N LEU A 160 -2.54 5.43 2.16
CA LEU A 160 -3.31 4.36 2.84
C LEU A 160 -3.63 4.68 4.30
N ASN A 161 -2.79 5.48 4.97
CA ASN A 161 -2.99 5.90 6.35
C ASN A 161 -3.97 7.09 6.50
N THR A 162 -4.45 7.70 5.42
CA THR A 162 -5.35 8.87 5.49
C THR A 162 -6.58 8.66 6.39
N PRO A 163 -7.33 7.54 6.30
CA PRO A 163 -8.49 7.31 7.18
C PRO A 163 -8.10 7.15 8.66
N LEU A 164 -6.88 6.68 8.95
CA LEU A 164 -6.36 6.60 10.31
C LEU A 164 -6.06 8.00 10.85
N LEU A 165 -5.49 8.89 10.02
CA LEU A 165 -5.17 10.27 10.41
C LEU A 165 -6.41 11.03 10.86
N GLU A 166 -7.52 10.93 10.13
CA GLU A 166 -8.78 11.57 10.51
C GLU A 166 -9.25 11.14 11.91
N ARG A 167 -9.17 9.83 12.19
CA ARG A 167 -9.58 9.29 13.49
C ARG A 167 -8.64 9.69 14.61
N LEU A 168 -7.33 9.68 14.37
CA LEU A 168 -6.33 10.09 15.35
C LEU A 168 -6.47 11.58 15.68
N SER A 169 -6.68 12.42 14.67
CA SER A 169 -6.88 13.86 14.85
C SER A 169 -8.14 14.20 15.64
N ALA A 170 -9.18 13.35 15.59
CA ALA A 170 -10.42 13.55 16.32
C ALA A 170 -10.36 13.18 17.81
N LEU A 171 -9.27 12.55 18.28
CA LEU A 171 -9.11 12.22 19.70
C LEU A 171 -8.94 13.49 20.56
N ASP A 172 -9.25 13.39 21.86
CA ASP A 172 -8.99 14.49 22.80
C ASP A 172 -7.50 14.57 23.15
N TRP A 173 -6.80 15.48 22.47
CA TRP A 173 -5.39 15.77 22.69
C TRP A 173 -5.12 16.85 23.74
N SER A 174 -6.16 17.44 24.35
CA SER A 174 -6.02 18.60 25.25
C SER A 174 -5.17 18.32 26.49
N ARG A 175 -5.11 17.05 26.92
CA ARG A 175 -4.37 16.60 28.10
C ARG A 175 -2.89 16.35 27.85
N TYR A 176 -2.46 16.38 26.59
CA TYR A 176 -1.09 16.07 26.19
C TYR A 176 -0.42 17.34 25.65
N GLY A 177 0.84 17.56 26.03
CA GLY A 177 1.68 18.59 25.43
C GLY A 177 2.56 18.06 24.28
N SER A 178 2.72 16.74 24.20
CA SER A 178 3.65 16.13 23.26
C SER A 178 3.43 14.64 23.07
N PHE A 179 3.99 14.10 21.98
CA PHE A 179 3.94 12.67 21.64
C PHE A 179 5.18 12.23 20.85
N VAL A 180 5.37 10.92 20.75
CA VAL A 180 6.36 10.28 19.87
C VAL A 180 5.66 9.27 18.99
N ASP A 181 5.83 9.41 17.69
CA ASP A 181 5.36 8.50 16.66
C ASP A 181 6.41 7.40 16.43
N VAL A 182 6.14 6.21 16.99
CA VAL A 182 7.04 5.06 16.94
C VAL A 182 6.78 4.25 15.69
N ALA A 183 7.82 4.00 14.90
CA ALA A 183 7.70 3.55 13.51
C ALA A 183 6.98 4.59 12.62
N GLY A 184 7.23 5.88 12.89
CA GLY A 184 6.57 6.99 12.20
C GLY A 184 7.10 7.26 10.78
N ALA A 185 8.06 6.46 10.32
CA ALA A 185 8.66 6.49 8.99
C ALA A 185 9.11 7.90 8.58
N ARG A 186 8.58 8.43 7.47
CA ARG A 186 8.88 9.78 7.00
C ARG A 186 8.11 10.89 7.74
N GLY A 187 7.33 10.56 8.76
CA GLY A 187 6.75 11.50 9.71
C GLY A 187 5.41 12.12 9.33
N ASN A 188 4.70 11.55 8.36
CA ASN A 188 3.40 12.06 7.89
C ASN A 188 2.34 12.14 9.01
N VAL A 189 2.25 11.10 9.86
CA VAL A 189 1.31 11.08 10.99
C VAL A 189 1.66 12.17 12.00
N ALA A 190 2.92 12.21 12.45
CA ALA A 190 3.37 13.23 13.39
C ALA A 190 3.14 14.66 12.86
N ARG A 191 3.44 14.90 11.59
CA ARG A 191 3.24 16.20 10.94
C ARG A 191 1.77 16.60 10.85
N HIS A 192 0.90 15.64 10.54
CA HIS A 192 -0.54 15.88 10.47
C HIS A 192 -1.09 16.28 11.85
N LEU A 193 -0.77 15.51 12.89
CA LEU A 193 -1.25 15.78 14.26
C LEU A 193 -0.77 17.15 14.80
N VAL A 194 0.49 17.52 14.59
CA VAL A 194 1.01 18.84 15.00
C VAL A 194 0.37 19.99 14.23
N ARG A 195 -0.11 19.75 12.99
CA ARG A 195 -0.84 20.75 12.20
C ARG A 195 -2.23 21.00 12.75
N GLU A 196 -2.97 19.93 13.04
CA GLU A 196 -4.33 20.01 13.56
C GLU A 196 -4.36 20.50 15.02
N HIS A 197 -3.40 20.06 15.84
CA HIS A 197 -3.31 20.37 17.26
C HIS A 197 -2.08 21.22 17.56
N ARG A 198 -2.22 22.54 17.38
CA ARG A 198 -1.10 23.50 17.48
C ARG A 198 -0.42 23.58 18.85
N HIS A 199 -1.01 23.01 19.92
CA HIS A 199 -0.36 22.91 21.23
C HIS A 199 0.59 21.70 21.36
N LEU A 200 0.49 20.71 20.48
CA LEU A 200 1.30 19.49 20.55
C LEU A 200 2.71 19.71 19.98
N LYS A 201 3.68 19.06 20.62
CA LYS A 201 5.02 18.80 20.07
C LYS A 201 5.13 17.31 19.71
N GLY A 202 5.27 17.01 18.43
CA GLY A 202 5.46 15.64 17.95
C GLY A 202 6.94 15.34 17.69
N GLY A 203 7.36 14.10 17.93
CA GLY A 203 8.64 13.55 17.47
C GLY A 203 8.44 12.25 16.70
N VAL A 204 9.38 11.88 15.84
CA VAL A 204 9.36 10.62 15.07
C VAL A 204 10.51 9.74 15.54
N PHE A 205 10.23 8.46 15.79
CA PHE A 205 11.22 7.45 16.10
C PHE A 205 11.13 6.32 15.09
N ASP A 206 12.20 6.10 14.32
CA ASP A 206 12.26 5.03 13.33
C ASP A 206 13.70 4.54 13.10
N LEU A 207 13.88 3.57 12.21
CA LEU A 207 15.17 3.00 11.86
C LEU A 207 16.07 4.02 11.13
N PRO A 208 17.41 3.93 11.28
CA PRO A 208 18.34 4.85 10.64
C PRO A 208 18.15 5.05 9.11
N PRO A 209 17.83 4.01 8.30
CA PRO A 209 17.61 4.19 6.86
C PRO A 209 16.48 5.18 6.49
N LEU A 210 15.54 5.44 7.41
CA LEU A 210 14.38 6.31 7.16
C LEU A 210 14.68 7.79 7.37
N GLU A 211 15.80 8.14 8.01
CA GLU A 211 16.16 9.53 8.30
C GLU A 211 16.25 10.38 7.03
N GLY A 212 16.77 9.82 5.93
CA GLY A 212 16.85 10.50 4.65
C GLY A 212 15.49 10.79 4.03
N ALA A 213 14.56 9.84 4.13
CA ALA A 213 13.19 10.00 3.63
C ALA A 213 12.40 11.01 4.49
N PHE A 214 12.56 10.94 5.81
CA PHE A 214 12.02 11.91 6.76
C PHE A 214 12.50 13.34 6.44
N THR A 215 13.82 13.52 6.30
CA THR A 215 14.42 14.84 6.05
C THR A 215 13.94 15.43 4.72
N ALA A 216 13.89 14.61 3.67
CA ALA A 216 13.39 15.03 2.36
C ALA A 216 11.92 15.45 2.41
N TYR A 217 11.07 14.64 3.08
CA TYR A 217 9.64 14.94 3.20
C TYR A 217 9.39 16.20 4.02
N MET A 218 9.99 16.35 5.21
CA MET A 218 9.84 17.56 6.02
C MET A 218 10.37 18.80 5.30
N GLY A 219 11.53 18.69 4.62
CA GLY A 219 12.09 19.78 3.83
C GLY A 219 11.19 20.22 2.67
N SER A 220 10.42 19.31 2.07
CA SER A 220 9.44 19.66 1.03
C SER A 220 8.25 20.46 1.58
N LEU A 221 8.06 20.48 2.90
CA LEU A 221 6.96 21.17 3.59
C LEU A 221 7.38 22.51 4.21
N ASP A 222 8.67 22.87 4.19
CA ASP A 222 9.26 24.01 4.91
C ASP A 222 8.86 25.42 4.40
N GLY A 223 7.76 25.51 3.64
CA GLY A 223 7.01 26.75 3.41
C GLY A 223 5.93 27.04 4.46
N GLU A 224 5.59 26.07 5.32
CA GLU A 224 4.58 26.19 6.38
C GLU A 224 5.26 26.26 7.77
N GLU A 225 5.64 27.47 8.20
CA GLU A 225 6.04 27.84 9.57
C GLU A 225 6.63 26.73 10.48
N GLY A 226 7.91 26.40 10.28
CA GLY A 226 8.90 26.22 11.35
C GLY A 226 8.62 25.29 12.53
N ARG A 227 7.82 24.22 12.37
CA ARG A 227 7.57 23.21 13.41
C ARG A 227 7.97 21.82 12.95
N ALA A 228 9.27 21.63 12.70
CA ALA A 228 9.82 20.33 12.39
C ALA A 228 9.74 19.41 13.62
N SER A 229 9.05 18.28 13.49
CA SER A 229 9.13 17.20 14.46
C SER A 229 10.57 16.64 14.45
N PRO A 230 11.28 16.46 15.58
CA PRO A 230 12.60 15.84 15.55
C PRO A 230 12.48 14.36 15.14
N PHE A 231 13.47 13.87 14.38
CA PHE A 231 13.65 12.45 14.11
C PHE A 231 14.67 11.86 15.06
N THR A 232 14.38 10.69 15.62
CA THR A 232 15.29 9.90 16.44
C THR A 232 15.48 8.53 15.81
N ALA A 233 16.68 8.27 15.31
CA ALA A 233 17.03 6.97 14.77
C ALA A 233 17.22 5.93 15.89
N GLY A 234 16.62 4.75 15.77
CA GLY A 234 16.83 3.67 16.72
C GLY A 234 16.05 2.40 16.44
N THR A 235 16.34 1.35 17.20
CA THR A 235 15.53 0.13 17.25
C THR A 235 14.86 0.02 18.61
N SER A 236 13.58 -0.34 18.65
CA SER A 236 12.79 -0.40 19.89
C SER A 236 13.35 -1.34 20.96
N SER A 237 14.21 -2.28 20.57
CA SER A 237 14.87 -3.23 21.48
C SER A 237 16.21 -2.74 22.05
N ARG A 238 16.81 -1.65 21.53
CA ARG A 238 18.15 -1.18 21.91
C ARG A 238 18.26 0.31 22.20
N THR A 239 17.31 1.12 21.76
CA THR A 239 17.32 2.58 21.96
C THR A 239 16.15 2.98 22.85
N PRO A 240 16.37 3.63 24.00
CA PRO A 240 15.29 4.21 24.79
C PRO A 240 14.50 5.20 23.94
N PHE A 241 13.16 5.19 24.07
CA PHE A 241 12.34 6.17 23.34
C PHE A 241 12.75 7.59 23.74
N PRO A 242 12.83 8.52 22.76
CA PRO A 242 13.15 9.90 23.06
C PRO A 242 12.10 10.46 24.01
N ARG A 243 12.53 11.23 25.01
CA ARG A 243 11.59 12.03 25.77
C ARG A 243 11.15 13.17 24.86
N PRO A 244 9.85 13.41 24.67
CA PRO A 244 9.41 14.59 23.95
C PRO A 244 9.97 15.82 24.67
N THR A 245 10.70 16.66 23.95
CA THR A 245 11.30 17.86 24.51
C THR A 245 10.18 18.81 24.95
N SER A 246 10.25 19.21 26.23
CA SER A 246 9.30 20.09 26.91
C SER A 246 9.08 21.41 26.19
#